data_AF-A0A914DXR8-F1
#
_entry.id   AF-A0A914DXR8-F1
#
_cell.length_a   1.000
_cell.length_b   1.000
_cell.length_c   1.000
_cell.angle_alpha   90.00
_cell.angle_beta   90.00
_cell.angle_gamma   90.00
#
_symmetry.space_group_name_H-M   'P 1'
#
loop_
_entity.id
_entity.type
_entity.pdbx_description
1 polymer ?
#
loop_
_entity_poly.entity_id
_entity_poly.type
_entity_poly.pdbx_seq_one_letter_code
_entity_poly.pdbx_strand_id
1 'polypeptide(L)'
;MHERGIGKREIGRLLGIDESTVRKAIKRFEETGSNDNRKREKTARSSRNIQRANGMIKRNATTKVNSTRKLKKALKKAWKEINLETLIKTVDDFPKRLEACIAANGGYFE
;
A
#
# COMPACT_ATOMS: atom_id res chain seq x y z
N MET A 1 -13.83 -31.34 -31.05
CA MET A 1 -14.87 -31.89 -30.14
C MET A 1 -16.21 -31.25 -30.43
N HIS A 2 -16.34 -29.92 -30.39
CA HIS A 2 -17.59 -29.22 -30.73
C HIS A 2 -18.06 -29.48 -32.17
N GLU A 3 -17.16 -29.38 -33.16
CA GLU A 3 -17.46 -29.71 -34.57
C GLU A 3 -17.88 -31.17 -34.79
N ARG A 4 -17.55 -32.05 -33.84
CA ARG A 4 -17.96 -33.47 -33.86
C ARG A 4 -19.30 -33.70 -33.13
N GLY A 5 -20.03 -32.63 -32.82
CA GLY A 5 -21.35 -32.69 -32.17
C GLY A 5 -21.34 -32.82 -30.65
N ILE A 6 -20.18 -32.81 -30.00
CA ILE A 6 -20.11 -32.94 -28.53
C ILE A 6 -20.58 -31.65 -27.86
N GLY A 7 -21.51 -31.77 -26.92
CA GLY A 7 -22.08 -30.64 -26.19
C GLY A 7 -21.06 -29.90 -25.33
N LYS A 8 -21.22 -28.57 -25.20
CA LYS A 8 -20.28 -27.68 -24.49
C LYS A 8 -20.05 -28.09 -23.03
N ARG A 9 -21.10 -28.56 -22.34
CA ARG A 9 -21.03 -29.12 -20.97
C ARG A 9 -20.16 -30.37 -20.88
N GLU A 10 -20.31 -31.25 -21.85
CA GLU A 10 -19.62 -32.53 -21.89
C GLU A 10 -18.13 -32.33 -22.20
N ILE A 11 -17.82 -31.39 -23.09
CA ILE A 11 -16.44 -30.91 -23.32
C ILE A 11 -15.83 -30.38 -22.01
N GLY A 12 -16.58 -29.58 -21.24
CA GLY A 12 -16.11 -29.06 -19.95
C GLY A 12 -15.78 -30.19 -18.95
N ARG A 13 -16.68 -31.16 -18.79
CA ARG A 13 -16.45 -32.33 -17.92
C ARG A 13 -15.23 -33.14 -18.35
N LEU A 14 -15.12 -33.40 -19.66
CA LEU A 14 -14.04 -34.24 -20.22
C LEU A 14 -12.66 -33.59 -20.09
N LEU A 15 -12.60 -32.26 -20.18
CA LEU A 15 -11.35 -31.50 -20.10
C LEU A 15 -11.05 -30.97 -18.68
N GLY A 16 -11.97 -31.14 -17.72
CA GLY A 16 -11.84 -30.55 -16.38
C GLY A 16 -11.86 -29.01 -16.37
N ILE A 17 -12.53 -28.41 -17.36
CA ILE A 17 -12.61 -26.96 -17.55
C ILE A 17 -14.06 -26.52 -17.36
N ASP A 18 -14.27 -25.38 -16.72
CA ASP A 18 -15.61 -24.81 -16.55
C ASP A 18 -16.34 -24.61 -17.89
N GLU A 19 -17.64 -24.95 -17.94
CA GLU A 19 -18.47 -24.84 -19.15
C GLU A 19 -18.42 -23.42 -19.74
N SER A 20 -18.37 -22.38 -18.90
CA SER A 20 -18.33 -21.00 -19.36
C SER A 20 -17.04 -20.68 -20.12
N THR A 21 -15.92 -21.31 -19.76
CA THR A 21 -14.64 -21.18 -20.47
C THR A 21 -14.71 -21.86 -21.83
N VAL A 22 -15.29 -23.06 -21.90
CA VAL A 22 -15.54 -23.77 -23.17
C VAL A 22 -16.45 -22.94 -24.08
N ARG A 23 -17.55 -22.38 -23.55
CA ARG A 23 -18.46 -21.51 -24.29
C ARG A 23 -17.76 -20.27 -24.87
N LYS A 24 -16.94 -19.59 -24.05
CA LYS A 24 -16.18 -18.40 -24.48
C LYS A 24 -15.13 -18.74 -25.54
N ALA A 25 -14.45 -19.88 -25.40
CA ALA A 25 -13.45 -20.34 -26.36
C ALA A 25 -14.08 -20.67 -27.72
N ILE A 26 -15.18 -21.43 -27.74
CA ILE A 26 -15.91 -21.77 -28.98
C ILE A 26 -16.44 -20.50 -29.64
N LYS A 27 -17.11 -19.63 -28.88
CA LYS A 27 -17.63 -18.36 -29.43
C LYS A 27 -16.52 -17.51 -30.05
N ARG A 28 -15.37 -17.39 -29.38
CA ARG A 28 -14.21 -16.66 -29.91
C ARG A 28 -13.71 -17.29 -31.20
N PHE A 29 -13.65 -18.61 -31.28
CA PHE A 29 -13.22 -19.32 -32.50
C PHE A 29 -14.21 -19.11 -33.65
N GLU A 30 -15.51 -19.17 -33.39
CA GLU A 30 -16.56 -18.87 -34.38
C GLU A 30 -16.46 -17.41 -34.90
N GLU A 31 -16.10 -16.46 -34.03
CA GLU A 31 -15.94 -15.04 -34.39
C GLU A 31 -14.61 -14.73 -35.11
N THR A 32 -13.51 -15.37 -34.71
CA THR A 32 -12.16 -15.00 -35.19
C THR A 32 -11.51 -16.02 -36.11
N GLY A 33 -12.07 -17.22 -36.26
CA GLY A 33 -11.52 -18.32 -37.05
C GLY A 33 -10.16 -18.84 -36.60
N SER A 34 -9.67 -18.39 -35.44
CA SER A 34 -8.32 -18.66 -34.93
C SER A 34 -8.39 -18.99 -33.45
N ASN A 35 -7.62 -20.00 -33.05
CA ASN A 35 -7.38 -20.36 -31.65
C ASN A 35 -6.07 -19.75 -31.11
N ASP A 36 -5.42 -18.88 -31.87
CA ASP A 36 -4.15 -18.31 -31.48
C ASP A 36 -4.30 -17.35 -30.29
N ASN A 37 -3.27 -17.33 -29.46
CA ASN A 37 -3.17 -16.34 -28.40
C ASN A 37 -2.97 -14.96 -29.03
N ARG A 38 -3.89 -14.03 -28.74
CA ARG A 38 -3.73 -12.63 -29.14
C ARG A 38 -2.42 -12.10 -28.53
N LYS A 39 -1.56 -11.51 -29.37
CA LYS A 39 -0.36 -10.80 -28.90
C LYS A 39 -0.77 -9.77 -27.85
N ARG A 40 -0.36 -9.99 -26.60
CA ARG A 40 -0.58 -9.04 -25.49
C ARG A 40 0.63 -8.13 -25.40
N GLU A 41 0.47 -6.87 -25.80
CA GLU A 41 1.52 -5.88 -25.54
C GLU A 41 1.60 -5.59 -24.04
N LYS A 42 2.83 -5.43 -23.53
CA LYS A 42 3.06 -5.08 -22.12
C LYS A 42 2.62 -3.63 -21.88
N THR A 43 1.37 -3.44 -21.47
CA THR A 43 0.80 -2.11 -21.22
C THR A 43 1.38 -1.44 -19.97
N ALA A 44 1.96 -2.20 -19.04
CA ALA A 44 2.60 -1.67 -17.83
C ALA A 44 3.71 -0.64 -18.15
N ARG A 45 4.42 -0.81 -19.27
CA ARG A 45 5.47 0.13 -19.74
C ARG A 45 4.94 1.26 -20.62
N SER A 46 3.64 1.35 -20.85
CA SER A 46 3.09 2.47 -21.62
C SER A 46 3.36 3.79 -20.90
N SER A 47 3.68 4.85 -21.65
CA SER A 47 3.96 6.18 -21.09
C SER A 47 2.86 6.64 -20.14
N ARG A 48 1.59 6.40 -20.51
CA ARG A 48 0.40 6.70 -19.71
C ARG A 48 0.38 5.97 -18.37
N ASN A 49 0.69 4.67 -18.35
CA ASN A 49 0.69 3.89 -17.10
C ASN A 49 1.87 4.27 -16.20
N ILE A 50 3.04 4.54 -16.79
CA ILE A 50 4.20 5.07 -16.06
C ILE A 50 3.87 6.43 -15.44
N GLN A 51 3.25 7.35 -16.20
CA GLN A 51 2.82 8.66 -15.69
C GLN A 51 1.80 8.54 -14.55
N ARG A 52 0.83 7.62 -14.66
CA ARG A 52 -0.13 7.35 -13.58
C ARG A 52 0.56 6.84 -12.33
N ALA A 53 1.47 5.86 -12.46
CA ALA A 53 2.25 5.33 -11.35
C ALA A 53 3.12 6.42 -10.71
N ASN A 54 3.84 7.22 -11.50
CA ASN A 54 4.61 8.36 -11.00
C ASN A 54 3.73 9.41 -10.32
N GLY A 55 2.53 9.66 -10.84
CA GLY A 55 1.55 10.54 -10.20
C GLY A 55 1.07 9.99 -8.84
N MET A 56 0.90 8.68 -8.72
CA MET A 56 0.56 8.02 -7.45
C MET A 56 1.73 8.06 -6.48
N ILE A 57 2.95 7.77 -6.93
CA ILE A 57 4.19 7.84 -6.12
C ILE A 57 4.44 9.28 -5.65
N LYS A 58 4.29 10.28 -6.53
CA LYS A 58 4.41 11.71 -6.16
C LYS A 58 3.35 12.12 -5.14
N ARG A 59 2.12 11.62 -5.25
CA ARG A 59 1.05 11.81 -4.26
C ARG A 59 1.32 11.06 -2.95
N ASN A 60 2.12 9.99 -2.97
CA ASN A 60 2.47 9.16 -1.82
C ASN A 60 3.84 9.47 -1.18
N ALA A 61 4.73 10.23 -1.84
CA ALA A 61 6.05 10.55 -1.31
C ALA A 61 5.97 11.44 -0.05
N THR A 62 4.87 12.18 0.10
CA THR A 62 4.43 12.79 1.35
C THR A 62 3.41 11.86 2.02
N THR A 63 3.90 10.72 2.53
CA THR A 63 3.09 9.85 3.37
C THR A 63 2.41 10.68 4.44
N LYS A 64 1.10 10.50 4.54
CA LYS A 64 0.17 11.09 5.51
C LYS A 64 0.63 10.97 6.97
N VAL A 65 1.76 10.35 7.29
CA VAL A 65 2.24 10.06 8.65
C VAL A 65 3.19 11.16 9.15
N ASN A 66 4.04 11.73 8.28
CA ASN A 66 5.11 12.68 8.66
C ASN A 66 4.90 14.10 8.10
N SER A 67 3.66 14.54 7.91
CA SER A 67 3.41 15.94 7.57
C SER A 67 3.73 16.81 8.79
N THR A 68 4.58 17.84 8.63
CA THR A 68 4.87 18.87 9.65
C THR A 68 3.60 19.44 10.28
N ARG A 69 2.52 19.56 9.50
CA ARG A 69 1.19 19.96 9.97
C ARG A 69 0.58 18.99 10.98
N LYS A 70 0.71 17.68 10.75
CA LYS A 70 0.22 16.64 11.67
C LYS A 70 1.07 16.56 12.92
N LEU A 71 2.40 16.65 12.78
CA LEU A 71 3.31 16.73 13.93
C LEU A 71 2.94 17.92 14.83
N LYS A 72 2.78 19.12 14.25
CA LYS A 72 2.33 20.32 14.98
C LYS A 72 1.00 20.11 15.69
N LYS A 73 0.02 19.44 15.05
CA LYS A 73 -1.28 19.15 15.67
C LYS A 73 -1.15 18.16 16.84
N ALA A 74 -0.34 17.11 16.67
CA ALA A 74 -0.08 16.12 17.72
C ALA A 74 0.61 16.74 18.93
N LEU A 75 1.66 17.55 18.70
CA LEU A 75 2.37 18.26 19.77
C LEU A 75 1.44 19.19 20.56
N LYS A 76 0.58 19.96 19.87
CA LYS A 76 -0.41 20.83 20.55
C LYS A 76 -1.42 20.04 21.39
N LYS A 77 -1.79 18.83 20.95
CA LYS A 77 -2.69 17.96 21.70
C LYS A 77 -1.98 17.42 22.95
N ALA A 78 -0.80 16.82 22.76
CA ALA A 78 0.01 16.29 23.84
C ALA A 78 0.29 17.35 24.91
N TRP A 79 0.65 18.58 24.51
CA TRP A 79 0.88 19.70 25.44
C TRP A 79 -0.31 19.99 26.36
N LYS A 80 -1.55 19.86 25.86
CA LYS A 80 -2.76 20.07 26.65
C LYS A 80 -3.09 18.92 27.60
N GLU A 81 -2.55 17.73 27.32
CA GLU A 81 -2.80 16.51 28.10
C GLU A 81 -1.77 16.32 29.23
N ILE A 82 -0.68 17.10 29.23
CA ILE A 82 0.31 17.07 30.31
C ILE A 82 -0.33 17.62 31.59
N ASN A 83 -0.32 16.83 32.66
CA ASN A 83 -0.80 17.23 33.98
C ASN A 83 0.12 18.32 34.57
N LEU A 84 -0.48 19.34 35.21
CA LEU A 84 0.24 20.40 35.91
C LEU A 84 1.19 19.85 36.98
N GLU A 85 0.81 18.80 37.69
CA GLU A 85 1.67 18.16 38.69
C GLU A 85 2.94 17.57 38.06
N THR A 86 2.82 16.98 36.87
CA THR A 86 3.98 16.48 36.11
C THR A 86 4.91 17.63 35.72
N LEU A 87 4.34 18.77 35.28
CA LEU A 87 5.12 19.97 34.93
C LEU A 87 5.88 20.53 36.14
N ILE A 88 5.22 20.66 37.28
CA ILE A 88 5.85 21.15 38.52
C ILE A 88 7.00 20.23 38.92
N LYS A 89 6.76 18.92 39.00
CA LYS A 89 7.81 17.95 39.35
C LYS A 89 8.98 17.98 38.39
N THR A 90 8.74 18.13 37.08
CA THR A 90 9.84 18.24 36.11
C THR A 90 10.62 19.53 36.30
N VAL A 91 9.95 20.67 36.47
CA VAL A 91 10.62 21.97 36.70
C VAL A 91 11.43 21.96 38.00
N ASP A 92 10.90 21.37 39.07
CA ASP A 92 11.57 21.27 40.36
C ASP A 92 12.77 20.32 40.34
N ASP A 93 12.75 19.33 39.44
CA ASP A 93 13.84 18.36 39.28
C ASP A 93 14.99 18.91 38.41
N PHE A 94 14.71 19.88 37.54
CA PHE A 94 15.71 20.45 36.63
C PHE A 94 16.96 21.00 37.33
N PRO A 95 16.86 21.80 38.41
CA PRO A 95 18.04 22.27 39.15
C PRO A 95 18.90 21.11 39.66
N LYS A 96 18.29 20.06 40.21
CA LYS A 96 19.02 18.89 40.73
C LYS A 96 19.79 18.17 39.62
N ARG A 97 19.17 18.03 38.46
CA ARG A 97 19.81 17.43 37.27
C ARG A 97 20.95 18.29 36.74
N LEU A 98 20.83 19.62 36.79
CA LEU A 98 21.91 20.52 36.40
C LEU A 98 23.09 20.42 37.38
N GLU A 99 22.83 20.38 38.68
CA GLU A 99 23.87 20.17 39.69
C GLU A 99 24.58 18.82 39.52
N ALA A 100 23.82 17.75 39.28
CA ALA A 100 24.37 16.43 38.99
C ALA A 100 25.24 16.43 37.71
N CYS A 101 24.81 17.16 36.66
CA CYS A 101 25.59 17.35 35.44
C CYS A 101 26.92 18.07 35.69
N ILE A 102 26.88 19.14 36.49
CA ILE A 102 28.06 19.92 36.86
C ILE A 102 29.02 19.04 37.68
N ALA A 103 28.50 18.31 38.68
CA ALA A 103 29.28 17.39 39.50
C ALA A 103 29.92 16.26 38.66
N ALA A 104 29.24 15.80 37.61
CA ALA A 104 29.73 14.82 36.68
C ALA A 104 30.66 15.40 35.57
N ASN A 105 30.98 16.70 35.59
CA ASN A 105 31.70 17.41 34.53
C ASN A 105 31.11 17.17 33.13
N GLY A 106 29.78 17.13 33.02
CA GLY A 106 29.08 16.83 31.77
C GLY A 106 29.10 15.36 31.35
N GLY A 107 29.56 14.45 32.22
CA GLY A 107 29.43 13.01 32.06
C GLY A 107 28.00 12.50 32.25
N TYR A 108 27.81 11.17 32.27
CA TYR A 108 26.50 10.56 32.52
C TYR A 108 26.15 10.61 34.02
N PHE A 109 24.90 10.96 34.32
CA PHE A 109 24.32 10.99 35.67
C PHE A 109 22.86 10.52 35.59
N GLU A 110 22.44 9.69 36.56
CA GLU A 110 21.04 9.26 36.76
C GLU A 110 20.29 10.22 37.69
#